data_AF-A0A8H7FFG7-F1
#
_entry.id   AF-A0A8H7FFG7-F1
#
_cell.length_a   1.000
_cell.length_b   1.000
_cell.length_c   1.000
_cell.angle_alpha   90.00
_cell.angle_beta   90.00
_cell.angle_gamma   90.00
#
_symmetry.space_group_name_H-M   'P 1'
#
loop_
_entity.id
_entity.type
_entity.pdbx_description
1 polymer ?
#
loop_
_entity_poly.entity_id
_entity_poly.type
_entity_poly.pdbx_seq_one_letter_code
_entity_poly.pdbx_strand_id
1 'polypeptide(L)'
;MDARLRDLLAFLKEKGTKIDSHNLRVECRDRGDGAGNGLFASRTSPPTSTLFTIPAQAMINIKTLAPYYPHDFSKLSATQWISLHMCLYRPLGDGPSSDPLFGPYISVLPRDFVSHPVVWMVKQDLRQTGLDTQLLEHLPPTTLAALKKVCLKFWDDWGAVCKCMSQHPEILVKAGQPELRFTLGNSSLCMDFLWAWLNGSVASIPPCL
;
A
#
# COMPACT_ATOMS: atom_id res chain seq x y z
N MET A 1 -12.98 18.54 -5.86
CA MET A 1 -11.88 17.93 -5.06
C MET A 1 -12.39 16.64 -4.45
N ASP A 2 -11.72 15.50 -4.71
CA ASP A 2 -12.07 14.19 -4.14
C ASP A 2 -12.18 14.28 -2.61
N ALA A 3 -13.22 13.67 -2.03
CA ALA A 3 -13.44 13.66 -0.59
C ALA A 3 -12.25 13.04 0.16
N ARG A 4 -11.68 11.94 -0.38
CA ARG A 4 -10.55 11.23 0.22
C ARG A 4 -9.30 12.09 0.29
N LEU A 5 -9.10 12.95 -0.72
CA LEU A 5 -7.99 13.90 -0.72
C LEU A 5 -8.18 15.00 0.33
N ARG A 6 -9.42 15.48 0.55
CA ARG A 6 -9.70 16.44 1.63
C ARG A 6 -9.37 15.83 2.98
N ASP A 7 -9.77 14.58 3.19
CA ASP A 7 -9.52 13.87 4.44
C ASP A 7 -8.02 13.64 4.66
N LEU A 8 -7.27 13.32 3.60
CA LEU A 8 -5.81 13.24 3.66
C LEU A 8 -5.18 14.59 4.05
N LEU A 9 -5.61 15.71 3.46
CA LEU A 9 -5.07 17.02 3.80
C LEU A 9 -5.40 17.41 5.25
N ALA A 10 -6.61 17.08 5.73
CA ALA A 10 -7.00 17.29 7.12
C ALA A 10 -6.12 16.47 8.07
N PHE A 11 -5.90 15.18 7.77
CA PHE A 11 -4.98 14.31 8.50
C PHE A 11 -3.55 14.86 8.53
N LEU A 12 -3.02 15.28 7.38
CA LEU A 12 -1.69 15.85 7.30
C LEU A 12 -1.57 17.12 8.15
N LYS A 13 -2.59 17.99 8.13
CA LYS A 13 -2.64 19.19 8.97
C LYS A 13 -2.61 18.84 10.46
N GLU A 14 -3.39 17.85 10.88
CA GLU A 14 -3.41 17.36 12.26
C GLU A 14 -2.03 16.84 12.69
N LYS A 15 -1.32 16.14 11.78
CA LYS A 15 0.06 15.68 12.01
C LYS A 15 1.11 16.80 11.92
N GLY A 16 0.73 18.06 11.71
CA GLY A 16 1.63 19.21 11.73
C GLY A 16 2.12 19.69 10.36
N THR A 17 1.57 19.16 9.25
CA THR A 17 1.84 19.69 7.91
C THR A 17 1.22 21.08 7.78
N LYS A 18 2.01 22.06 7.32
CA LYS A 18 1.52 23.40 7.02
C LYS A 18 0.81 23.40 5.67
N ILE A 19 -0.52 23.32 5.67
CA ILE A 19 -1.34 23.22 4.45
C ILE A 19 -1.98 24.55 3.98
N ASP A 20 -1.63 25.67 4.59
CA ASP A 20 -2.17 26.98 4.17
C ASP A 20 -1.65 27.39 2.77
N SER A 21 -2.27 28.42 2.19
CA SER A 21 -1.93 28.94 0.86
C SER A 21 -0.49 29.48 0.73
N HIS A 22 0.22 29.70 1.84
CA HIS A 22 1.62 30.12 1.83
C HIS A 22 2.59 28.93 1.87
N ASN A 23 2.18 27.81 2.48
CA ASN A 23 3.03 26.64 2.70
C ASN A 23 2.74 25.47 1.74
N LEU A 24 1.51 25.29 1.27
CA LEU A 24 1.16 24.28 0.26
C LEU A 24 1.21 24.89 -1.14
N ARG A 25 2.29 24.61 -1.87
CA ARG A 25 2.53 25.14 -3.23
C ARG A 25 2.04 24.23 -4.35
N VAL A 26 1.26 23.22 -4.00
CA VAL A 26 0.78 22.20 -4.91
C VAL A 26 -0.70 21.96 -4.73
N GLU A 27 -1.35 21.53 -5.80
CA GLU A 27 -2.70 21.00 -5.78
C GLU A 27 -2.75 19.68 -6.53
N CYS A 28 -3.65 18.81 -6.10
CA CYS A 28 -3.87 17.54 -6.77
C CYS A 28 -4.90 17.74 -7.90
N ARG A 29 -4.56 17.30 -9.10
CA ARG A 29 -5.47 17.31 -10.25
C ARG A 29 -5.45 15.96 -10.95
N ASP A 30 -6.58 15.61 -11.56
CA ASP A 30 -6.65 14.53 -12.54
C ASP A 30 -5.86 14.95 -13.78
N ARG A 31 -5.05 14.04 -14.33
CA ARG A 31 -4.25 14.27 -15.53
C ARG A 31 -5.06 14.15 -16.83
N GLY A 32 -6.26 13.58 -16.79
CA GLY A 32 -7.19 13.45 -17.93
C GLY A 32 -6.80 12.40 -18.98
N ASP A 33 -5.61 11.80 -18.87
CA ASP A 33 -5.04 10.80 -19.79
C ASP A 33 -5.15 9.35 -19.26
N GLY A 34 -5.91 9.14 -18.19
CA GLY A 34 -5.98 7.86 -17.50
C GLY A 34 -4.75 7.54 -16.64
N ALA A 35 -3.75 8.43 -16.54
CA ALA A 35 -2.61 8.27 -15.64
C ALA A 35 -2.94 8.59 -14.16
N GLY A 36 -4.20 8.92 -13.88
CA GLY A 36 -4.71 9.20 -12.54
C GLY A 36 -4.37 10.61 -12.05
N ASN A 37 -4.26 10.74 -10.73
CA ASN A 37 -4.04 12.02 -10.06
C ASN A 37 -2.55 12.37 -9.98
N GLY A 38 -2.22 13.64 -10.19
CA GLY A 38 -0.87 14.19 -10.03
C GLY A 38 -0.86 15.45 -9.17
N LEU A 39 0.32 15.80 -8.64
CA LEU A 39 0.55 17.08 -7.95
C LEU A 39 1.04 18.13 -8.95
N PHE A 40 0.33 19.26 -9.00
CA PHE A 40 0.63 20.38 -9.87
C PHE A 40 1.01 21.58 -9.02
N ALA A 41 2.07 22.29 -9.41
CA ALA A 41 2.42 23.54 -8.74
C ALA A 41 1.28 24.56 -8.93
N SER A 42 0.79 25.12 -7.82
CA SER A 42 -0.25 26.15 -7.84
C SER A 42 0.31 27.54 -8.19
N ARG A 43 1.65 27.68 -8.15
CA ARG A 43 2.38 28.91 -8.47
C ARG A 43 3.81 28.60 -8.89
N THR A 44 4.42 29.54 -9.60
CA THR A 44 5.85 29.49 -9.95
C THR A 44 6.70 29.28 -8.71
N SER A 45 7.58 28.27 -8.76
CA SER A 45 8.47 27.90 -7.66
C SER A 45 9.89 27.79 -8.21
N PRO A 46 10.88 28.46 -7.61
CA PRO A 46 12.27 28.33 -8.04
C PRO A 46 12.76 26.87 -7.94
N PRO A 47 13.76 26.47 -8.76
CA PRO A 47 14.47 25.22 -8.55
C PRO A 47 14.90 25.08 -7.09
N THR A 48 14.91 23.85 -6.55
CA THR A 48 15.28 23.53 -5.16
C THR A 48 14.36 24.06 -4.05
N SER A 49 13.30 24.79 -4.37
CA SER A 49 12.35 25.24 -3.34
C SER A 49 11.49 24.09 -2.82
N THR A 50 11.32 24.04 -1.50
CA THR A 50 10.43 23.06 -0.85
C THR A 50 8.97 23.38 -1.20
N LEU A 51 8.27 22.42 -1.82
CA LEU A 51 6.86 22.56 -2.19
C LEU A 51 5.90 22.28 -1.02
N PHE A 52 6.28 21.32 -0.16
CA PHE A 52 5.64 20.98 1.10
C PHE A 52 6.56 20.02 1.88
N THR A 53 6.25 19.77 3.16
CA THR A 53 6.98 18.82 4.02
C THR A 53 6.00 17.86 4.66
N ILE A 54 6.32 16.58 4.69
CA ILE A 54 5.53 15.56 5.38
C ILE A 54 6.20 15.23 6.73
N PRO A 55 5.51 15.44 7.86
CA PRO A 55 6.00 15.05 9.18
C PRO A 55 6.28 13.55 9.26
N ALA A 56 7.33 13.15 9.98
CA ALA A 56 7.70 11.73 10.09
C ALA A 56 6.58 10.85 10.69
N GLN A 57 5.78 11.43 11.59
CA GLN A 57 4.62 10.79 12.21
C GLN A 57 3.41 10.60 11.27
N ALA A 58 3.39 11.27 10.12
CA ALA A 58 2.40 11.04 9.07
C ALA A 58 2.81 9.93 8.11
N MET A 59 4.05 9.44 8.19
CA MET A 59 4.55 8.36 7.35
C MET A 59 4.24 7.00 7.98
N ILE A 60 3.72 6.08 7.18
CA ILE A 60 3.61 4.68 7.56
C ILE A 60 5.00 4.02 7.50
N ASN A 61 5.52 3.57 8.63
CA ASN A 61 6.79 2.84 8.72
C ASN A 61 6.84 1.99 9.99
N ILE A 62 7.85 1.15 10.14
CA ILE A 62 7.98 0.27 11.32
C ILE A 62 8.04 1.04 12.64
N LYS A 63 8.61 2.25 12.67
CA LYS A 63 8.71 3.05 13.91
C LYS A 63 7.34 3.60 14.31
N THR A 64 6.53 3.98 13.33
CA THR A 64 5.17 4.49 13.59
C THR A 64 4.17 3.35 13.86
N LEU A 65 4.43 2.14 13.36
CA LEU A 65 3.60 0.95 13.64
C LEU A 65 3.98 0.21 14.92
N ALA A 66 5.27 0.20 15.31
CA ALA A 66 5.77 -0.62 16.43
C ALA A 66 4.96 -0.52 17.74
N PRO A 67 4.46 0.65 18.17
CA PRO A 67 3.68 0.74 19.41
C PRO A 67 2.34 -0.02 19.39
N TYR A 68 1.84 -0.40 18.20
CA TYR A 68 0.50 -0.96 18.02
C TYR A 68 0.49 -2.48 17.79
N TYR A 69 1.67 -3.10 17.66
CA TYR A 69 1.81 -4.53 17.42
C TYR A 69 2.71 -5.20 18.47
N PRO A 70 2.57 -6.52 18.66
CA PRO A 70 3.46 -7.29 19.51
C PRO A 70 4.93 -7.14 19.10
N HIS A 71 5.83 -7.17 20.07
CA HIS A 71 7.27 -7.04 19.84
C HIS A 71 7.81 -8.08 18.84
N ASP A 72 7.21 -9.27 18.76
CA ASP A 72 7.59 -10.33 17.83
C ASP A 72 7.46 -9.94 16.35
N PHE A 73 6.68 -8.91 16.02
CA PHE A 73 6.58 -8.36 14.65
C PHE A 73 7.88 -7.71 14.19
N SER A 74 8.82 -7.41 15.09
CA SER A 74 10.18 -6.98 14.75
C SER A 74 10.96 -8.00 13.90
N LYS A 75 10.50 -9.26 13.85
CA LYS A 75 11.06 -10.31 12.99
C LYS A 75 10.61 -10.17 11.53
N LEU A 76 9.53 -9.42 11.26
CA LEU A 76 9.09 -9.11 9.91
C LEU A 76 9.95 -7.99 9.31
N SER A 77 10.20 -8.06 8.02
CA SER A 77 10.78 -6.93 7.29
C SER A 77 9.81 -5.75 7.26
N ALA A 78 10.33 -4.54 7.02
CA ALA A 78 9.51 -3.34 6.88
C ALA A 78 8.40 -3.50 5.82
N THR A 79 8.73 -4.10 4.67
CA THR A 79 7.76 -4.38 3.61
C THR A 79 6.67 -5.33 4.09
N GLN A 80 7.02 -6.44 4.74
CA GLN A 80 6.05 -7.41 5.26
C GLN A 80 5.09 -6.77 6.27
N TRP A 81 5.62 -6.00 7.22
CA TRP A 81 4.81 -5.40 8.28
C TRP A 81 3.92 -4.26 7.77
N ILE A 82 4.45 -3.36 6.95
CA ILE A 82 3.67 -2.27 6.35
C ILE A 82 2.57 -2.86 5.44
N SER A 83 2.89 -3.89 4.65
CA SER A 83 1.91 -4.56 3.79
C SER A 83 0.83 -5.28 4.60
N LEU A 84 1.20 -5.95 5.71
CA LEU A 84 0.23 -6.55 6.62
C LEU A 84 -0.71 -5.49 7.21
N HIS A 85 -0.18 -4.37 7.70
CA HIS A 85 -1.00 -3.30 8.26
C HIS A 85 -2.00 -2.77 7.22
N MET A 86 -1.52 -2.44 6.01
CA MET A 86 -2.41 -1.98 4.94
C MET A 86 -3.42 -3.06 4.52
N CYS A 87 -3.04 -4.33 4.48
CA CYS A 87 -3.93 -5.44 4.17
C CYS A 87 -5.10 -5.54 5.17
N LEU A 88 -4.82 -5.43 6.46
CA LEU A 88 -5.85 -5.47 7.51
C LEU A 88 -6.85 -4.33 7.38
N TYR A 89 -6.43 -3.17 6.87
CA TYR A 89 -7.27 -1.99 6.73
C TYR A 89 -7.54 -1.60 5.28
N ARG A 90 -7.48 -2.58 4.36
CA ARG A 90 -7.81 -2.36 2.95
C ARG A 90 -9.24 -1.83 2.85
N PRO A 91 -9.47 -0.70 2.17
CA PRO A 91 -10.82 -0.16 2.00
C PRO A 91 -11.70 -1.10 1.17
N LEU A 92 -12.95 -1.28 1.59
CA LEU A 92 -13.93 -2.07 0.84
C LEU A 92 -14.61 -1.18 -0.21
N GLY A 93 -14.44 -1.53 -1.49
CA GLY A 93 -14.98 -0.76 -2.61
C GLY A 93 -14.47 0.69 -2.63
N ASP A 94 -15.41 1.64 -2.74
CA ASP A 94 -15.10 3.07 -2.76
C ASP A 94 -15.03 3.72 -1.38
N GLY A 95 -15.30 2.96 -0.31
CA GLY A 95 -15.28 3.47 1.05
C GLY A 95 -13.90 3.91 1.54
N PRO A 96 -13.84 4.63 2.67
CA PRO A 96 -12.58 4.92 3.35
C PRO A 96 -12.04 3.66 4.06
N SER A 97 -10.75 3.69 4.37
CA SER A 97 -10.11 2.74 5.28
C SER A 97 -10.64 2.94 6.71
N SER A 98 -10.84 1.85 7.44
CA SER A 98 -11.19 1.87 8.86
C SER A 98 -9.98 2.00 9.79
N ASP A 99 -8.76 2.13 9.25
CA ASP A 99 -7.55 2.28 10.07
C ASP A 99 -7.60 3.55 10.92
N PRO A 100 -7.48 3.45 12.26
CA PRO A 100 -7.45 4.62 13.13
C PRO A 100 -6.18 5.46 13.00
N LEU A 101 -5.08 4.93 12.44
CA LEU A 101 -3.78 5.61 12.45
C LEU A 101 -3.47 6.35 11.15
N PHE A 102 -3.69 5.69 10.02
CA PHE A 102 -3.35 6.11 8.66
C PHE A 102 -4.54 5.95 7.71
N GLY A 103 -5.76 5.82 8.21
CA GLY A 103 -6.96 5.62 7.38
C GLY A 103 -7.09 6.58 6.21
N PRO A 104 -6.92 7.90 6.40
CA PRO A 104 -6.96 8.87 5.29
C PRO A 104 -5.85 8.65 4.24
N TYR A 105 -4.66 8.22 4.66
CA TYR A 105 -3.56 7.86 3.74
C TYR A 105 -3.88 6.58 2.96
N ILE A 106 -4.31 5.51 3.65
CA ILE A 106 -4.66 4.24 3.00
C ILE A 106 -5.85 4.42 2.03
N SER A 107 -6.79 5.31 2.36
CA SER A 107 -7.99 5.58 1.55
C SER A 107 -7.69 6.12 0.17
N VAL A 108 -6.59 6.85 -0.03
CA VAL A 108 -6.22 7.46 -1.32
C VAL A 108 -5.33 6.58 -2.19
N LEU A 109 -4.91 5.41 -1.70
CA LEU A 109 -4.11 4.47 -2.48
C LEU A 109 -4.91 3.92 -3.68
N PRO A 110 -4.23 3.56 -4.79
CA PRO A 110 -4.84 2.81 -5.88
C PRO A 110 -5.67 1.62 -5.37
N ARG A 111 -6.86 1.38 -5.95
CA ARG A 111 -7.79 0.34 -5.48
C ARG A 111 -7.39 -1.07 -5.93
N ASP A 112 -6.81 -1.15 -7.11
CA ASP A 112 -6.38 -2.39 -7.72
C ASP A 112 -5.14 -2.15 -8.59
N PHE A 113 -4.58 -3.26 -9.05
CA PHE A 113 -3.44 -3.30 -9.96
C PHE A 113 -3.73 -4.33 -11.06
N VAL A 114 -4.94 -4.30 -11.64
CA VAL A 114 -5.39 -5.35 -12.57
C VAL A 114 -4.45 -5.56 -13.76
N SER A 115 -3.71 -4.53 -14.16
CA SER A 115 -2.75 -4.56 -15.28
C SER A 115 -1.31 -4.88 -14.86
N HIS A 116 -1.05 -5.18 -13.58
CA HIS A 116 0.31 -5.43 -13.10
C HIS A 116 0.70 -6.91 -13.29
N PRO A 117 1.84 -7.24 -13.94
CA PRO A 117 2.19 -8.63 -14.26
C PRO A 117 2.29 -9.57 -13.04
N VAL A 118 2.68 -9.05 -11.87
CA VAL A 118 2.71 -9.84 -10.62
C VAL A 118 1.29 -10.29 -10.22
N VAL A 119 0.27 -9.45 -10.44
CA VAL A 119 -1.13 -9.81 -10.19
C VAL A 119 -1.55 -10.97 -11.07
N TRP A 120 -1.14 -10.98 -12.34
CA TRP A 120 -1.46 -12.05 -13.27
C TRP A 120 -0.82 -13.37 -12.84
N MET A 121 0.46 -13.34 -12.46
CA MET A 121 1.19 -14.53 -12.02
C MET A 121 0.65 -15.10 -10.72
N VAL A 122 0.34 -14.24 -9.73
CA VAL A 122 -0.27 -14.69 -8.46
C VAL A 122 -1.67 -15.26 -8.70
N LYS A 123 -2.49 -14.65 -9.57
CA LYS A 123 -3.79 -15.21 -9.98
C LYS A 123 -3.63 -16.60 -10.61
N GLN A 124 -2.65 -16.77 -11.51
CA GLN A 124 -2.34 -18.06 -12.13
C GLN A 124 -2.00 -19.13 -11.08
N ASP A 125 -1.13 -18.81 -10.12
CA ASP A 125 -0.73 -19.71 -9.02
C ASP A 125 -1.93 -20.07 -8.12
N LEU A 126 -2.84 -19.12 -7.89
CA LEU A 126 -4.10 -19.33 -7.17
C LEU A 126 -5.19 -20.02 -8.00
N ARG A 127 -4.87 -20.46 -9.22
CA ARG A 127 -5.79 -21.07 -10.20
C ARG A 127 -6.99 -20.19 -10.57
N GLN A 128 -6.81 -18.86 -10.48
CA GLN A 128 -7.77 -17.88 -10.97
C GLN A 128 -7.45 -17.59 -12.44
N THR A 129 -8.32 -18.07 -13.34
CA THR A 129 -8.14 -17.92 -14.79
C THR A 129 -8.71 -16.61 -15.31
N GLY A 130 -8.02 -15.97 -16.26
CA GLY A 130 -8.50 -14.77 -16.96
C GLY A 130 -7.71 -14.48 -18.23
N LEU A 131 -8.10 -13.44 -18.99
CA LEU A 131 -7.35 -13.03 -20.18
C LEU A 131 -5.91 -12.62 -19.83
N ASP A 132 -5.74 -11.98 -18.68
CA ASP A 132 -4.44 -11.48 -18.23
C ASP A 132 -3.39 -12.60 -18.05
N THR A 133 -3.81 -13.82 -17.70
CA THR A 133 -2.88 -14.94 -17.53
C THR A 133 -2.33 -15.44 -18.87
N GLN A 134 -3.05 -15.23 -19.97
CA GLN A 134 -2.56 -15.57 -21.32
C GLN A 134 -1.46 -14.58 -21.78
N LEU A 135 -1.50 -13.32 -21.32
CA LEU A 135 -0.47 -12.34 -21.63
C LEU A 135 0.92 -12.73 -21.10
N LEU A 136 0.97 -13.55 -20.04
CA LEU A 136 2.23 -14.07 -19.50
C LEU A 136 2.99 -14.95 -20.51
N GLU A 137 2.29 -15.62 -21.42
CA GLU A 137 2.87 -16.49 -22.46
C GLU A 137 3.61 -15.69 -23.54
N HIS A 138 3.28 -14.39 -23.67
CA HIS A 138 3.90 -13.48 -24.64
C HIS A 138 5.05 -12.66 -24.06
N LEU A 139 5.38 -12.83 -22.78
CA LEU A 139 6.50 -12.11 -22.18
C LEU A 139 7.84 -12.63 -22.70
N PRO A 140 8.81 -11.74 -22.99
CA PRO A 140 10.18 -12.15 -23.25
C PRO A 140 10.72 -13.02 -22.11
N PRO A 141 11.56 -14.05 -22.39
CA PRO A 141 12.05 -14.96 -21.36
C PRO A 141 12.75 -14.26 -20.19
N THR A 142 13.49 -13.19 -20.47
CA THR A 142 14.17 -12.37 -19.46
C THR A 142 13.19 -11.65 -18.54
N THR A 143 12.14 -11.04 -19.10
CA THR A 143 11.06 -10.41 -18.35
C THR A 143 10.30 -11.43 -17.50
N LEU A 144 10.00 -12.60 -18.05
CA LEU A 144 9.32 -13.67 -17.33
C LEU A 144 10.18 -14.18 -16.16
N ALA A 145 11.49 -14.35 -16.35
CA ALA A 145 12.40 -14.76 -15.28
C ALA A 145 12.48 -13.72 -14.15
N ALA A 146 12.56 -12.42 -14.50
CA ALA A 146 12.53 -11.34 -13.52
C ALA A 146 11.19 -11.31 -12.76
N LEU A 147 10.07 -11.49 -13.47
CA LEU A 147 8.74 -11.55 -12.87
C LEU A 147 8.61 -12.72 -11.88
N LYS A 148 9.06 -13.92 -12.27
CA LYS A 148 9.10 -15.10 -11.38
C LYS A 148 9.89 -14.84 -10.10
N LYS A 149 11.02 -14.12 -10.19
CA LYS A 149 11.82 -13.75 -9.01
C LYS A 149 11.04 -12.81 -8.07
N VAL A 150 10.32 -11.85 -8.62
CA VAL A 150 9.48 -10.92 -7.84
C VAL A 150 8.31 -11.69 -7.19
N CYS A 151 7.66 -12.59 -7.93
CA CYS A 151 6.58 -13.43 -7.40
C CYS A 151 7.06 -14.39 -6.30
N LEU A 152 8.25 -14.99 -6.45
CA LEU A 152 8.85 -15.80 -5.38
C LEU A 152 9.02 -14.99 -4.10
N LYS A 153 9.56 -13.76 -4.21
CA LYS A 153 9.68 -12.86 -3.05
C LYS A 153 8.32 -12.54 -2.43
N PHE A 154 7.29 -12.28 -3.23
CA PHE A 154 5.95 -12.05 -2.73
C PHE A 154 5.42 -13.26 -1.93
N TRP A 155 5.60 -14.47 -2.44
CA TRP A 155 5.17 -15.69 -1.77
C TRP A 155 5.93 -15.95 -0.46
N ASP A 156 7.24 -15.68 -0.43
CA ASP A 156 8.04 -15.73 0.80
C ASP A 156 7.53 -14.72 1.85
N ASP A 157 7.24 -13.48 1.43
CA ASP A 157 6.71 -12.42 2.29
C ASP A 157 5.30 -12.80 2.82
N TRP A 158 4.43 -13.36 1.96
CA TRP A 158 3.11 -13.84 2.36
C TRP A 158 3.19 -14.99 3.37
N GLY A 159 4.08 -15.97 3.13
CA GLY A 159 4.30 -17.07 4.06
C GLY A 159 4.82 -16.61 5.43
N ALA A 160 5.74 -15.65 5.45
CA ALA A 160 6.24 -15.05 6.70
C ALA A 160 5.12 -14.35 7.48
N VAL A 161 4.26 -13.59 6.78
CA VAL A 161 3.12 -12.91 7.39
C VAL A 161 2.07 -13.90 7.91
N CYS A 162 1.71 -14.94 7.14
CA CYS A 162 0.79 -15.98 7.62
C CYS A 162 1.32 -16.65 8.89
N LYS A 163 2.61 -17.01 8.91
CA LYS A 163 3.24 -17.63 10.07
C LYS A 163 3.17 -16.70 11.29
N CYS A 164 3.51 -15.42 11.13
CA CYS A 164 3.43 -14.44 12.20
C CYS A 164 1.99 -14.26 12.71
N MET A 165 1.02 -14.10 11.82
CA MET A 165 -0.39 -13.88 12.19
C MET A 165 -1.02 -15.11 12.86
N SER A 166 -0.56 -16.33 12.57
CA SER A 166 -1.02 -17.52 13.28
C SER A 166 -0.66 -17.53 14.77
N GLN A 167 0.36 -16.76 15.16
CA GLN A 167 0.81 -16.61 16.55
C GLN A 167 0.11 -15.44 17.28
N HIS A 168 -0.55 -14.55 16.53
CA HIS A 168 -1.10 -13.29 17.05
C HIS A 168 -2.56 -13.04 16.59
N PRO A 169 -3.50 -13.97 16.85
CA PRO A 169 -4.90 -13.81 16.44
C PRO A 169 -5.59 -12.59 17.07
N GLU A 170 -5.11 -12.09 18.20
CA GLU A 170 -5.63 -10.89 18.87
C GLU A 170 -5.57 -9.63 18.00
N ILE A 171 -4.64 -9.58 17.04
CA ILE A 171 -4.50 -8.45 16.11
C ILE A 171 -5.72 -8.34 15.19
N LEU A 172 -6.32 -9.47 14.82
CA LEU A 172 -7.52 -9.51 13.99
C LEU A 172 -8.73 -8.93 14.73
N VAL A 173 -8.85 -9.23 16.03
CA VAL A 173 -9.89 -8.66 16.88
C VAL A 173 -9.73 -7.14 16.97
N LYS A 174 -8.50 -6.65 17.19
CA LYS A 174 -8.22 -5.20 17.22
C LYS A 174 -8.50 -4.51 15.89
N ALA A 175 -8.26 -5.19 14.77
CA ALA A 175 -8.56 -4.69 13.43
C ALA A 175 -10.07 -4.76 13.09
N GLY A 176 -10.91 -5.34 13.97
CA GLY A 176 -12.34 -5.51 13.72
C GLY A 176 -12.67 -6.64 12.73
N GLN A 177 -11.75 -7.60 12.55
CA GLN A 177 -11.84 -8.69 11.57
C GLN A 177 -11.61 -10.07 12.20
N PRO A 178 -12.34 -10.45 13.27
CA PRO A 178 -12.08 -11.68 14.03
C PRO A 178 -12.22 -12.97 13.22
N GLU A 179 -13.00 -12.95 12.14
CA GLU A 179 -13.26 -14.12 11.29
C GLU A 179 -12.18 -14.37 10.24
N LEU A 180 -11.27 -13.42 10.02
CA LEU A 180 -10.20 -13.60 9.05
C LEU A 180 -9.22 -14.67 9.51
N ARG A 181 -8.69 -15.42 8.55
CA ARG A 181 -7.68 -16.44 8.80
C ARG A 181 -6.55 -16.25 7.81
N PHE A 182 -5.39 -15.87 8.34
CA PHE A 182 -4.14 -15.76 7.59
C PHE A 182 -3.57 -17.16 7.35
N THR A 183 -3.98 -17.77 6.23
CA THR A 183 -3.49 -19.07 5.79
C THR A 183 -3.09 -18.99 4.32
N LEU A 184 -2.14 -19.83 3.91
CA LEU A 184 -1.69 -19.89 2.52
C LEU A 184 -2.82 -20.24 1.53
N GLY A 185 -3.88 -20.92 1.99
CA GLY A 185 -5.04 -21.28 1.18
C GLY A 185 -6.12 -20.20 1.06
N ASN A 186 -6.00 -19.08 1.78
CA ASN A 186 -6.99 -18.00 1.69
C ASN A 186 -6.69 -17.09 0.49
N SER A 187 -7.20 -17.47 -0.68
CA SER A 187 -6.95 -16.74 -1.93
C SER A 187 -7.43 -15.29 -1.89
N SER A 188 -8.56 -15.00 -1.24
CA SER A 188 -9.07 -13.62 -1.14
C SER A 188 -8.10 -12.74 -0.35
N LEU A 189 -7.70 -13.20 0.83
CA LEU A 189 -6.79 -12.45 1.69
C LEU A 189 -5.38 -12.35 1.09
N CYS A 190 -4.93 -13.38 0.36
CA CYS A 190 -3.68 -13.32 -0.40
C CYS A 190 -3.70 -12.19 -1.44
N MET A 191 -4.85 -11.99 -2.13
CA MET A 191 -5.01 -10.88 -3.07
C MET A 191 -5.09 -9.51 -2.39
N ASP A 192 -5.66 -9.43 -1.18
CA ASP A 192 -5.62 -8.21 -0.35
C ASP A 192 -4.20 -7.88 0.11
N PHE A 193 -3.43 -8.90 0.50
CA PHE A 193 -2.03 -8.75 0.84
C PHE A 193 -1.20 -8.34 -0.38
N LEU A 194 -1.47 -8.89 -1.57
CA LEU A 194 -0.79 -8.49 -2.81
C LEU A 194 -1.04 -7.02 -3.14
N TRP A 195 -2.28 -6.55 -3.00
CA TRP A 195 -2.62 -5.14 -3.16
C TRP A 195 -1.79 -4.25 -2.22
N ALA A 196 -1.68 -4.64 -0.95
CA ALA A 196 -0.90 -3.91 0.04
C ALA A 196 0.61 -3.97 -0.28
N TRP A 197 1.11 -5.12 -0.68
CA TRP A 197 2.52 -5.35 -1.02
C TRP A 197 2.97 -4.53 -2.24
N LEU A 198 2.10 -4.41 -3.25
CA LEU A 198 2.35 -3.56 -4.42
C LEU A 198 2.33 -2.07 -4.05
N ASN A 199 1.37 -1.63 -3.23
CA ASN A 199 1.36 -0.25 -2.71
C ASN A 199 2.62 0.06 -1.90
N GLY A 200 3.05 -0.86 -1.03
CA GLY A 200 4.26 -0.71 -0.23
C GLY A 200 5.53 -0.67 -1.06
N SER A 201 5.60 -1.49 -2.12
CA SER A 201 6.78 -1.55 -2.99
C SER A 201 6.88 -0.34 -3.92
N VAL A 202 5.74 0.14 -4.47
CA VAL A 202 5.70 1.30 -5.36
C VAL A 202 5.90 2.62 -4.59
N ALA A 203 5.44 2.70 -3.34
CA ALA A 203 5.58 3.90 -2.51
C ALA A 203 6.84 3.91 -1.62
N SER A 204 7.63 2.83 -1.59
CA SER A 204 8.83 2.77 -0.75
C SER A 204 9.92 3.72 -1.28
N ILE A 205 10.18 4.78 -0.51
CA ILE A 205 11.37 5.61 -0.67
C ILE A 205 12.50 4.90 0.09
N PRO A 206 13.59 4.47 -0.56
CA PRO A 206 14.73 3.97 0.17
C PRO A 206 15.23 5.09 1.11
N PRO A 207 15.62 4.78 2.36
CA PRO A 207 16.23 5.80 3.20
C PRO A 207 17.47 6.32 2.47
N CYS A 208 17.42 7.58 2.05
CA CYS A 208 18.62 8.28 1.63
C CYS A 208 19.55 8.32 2.86
N LEU A 209 20.62 7.54 2.79
CA LEU A 209 21.77 7.61 3.70
C LEU A 209 22.54 8.91 3.45
#